data_AF-A0AAU3PUI7-F1
#
_entry.id   AF-A0AAU3PUI7-F1
#
_cell.length_a   1.000
_cell.length_b   1.000
_cell.length_c   1.000
_cell.angle_alpha   90.00
_cell.angle_beta   90.00
_cell.angle_gamma   90.00
#
_symmetry.space_group_name_H-M   'P 1'
#
loop_
_entity.id
_entity.type
_entity.pdbx_description
1 polymer ?
#
loop_
_entity_poly.entity_id
_entity_poly.type
_entity_poly.pdbx_seq_one_letter_code
_entity_poly.pdbx_strand_id
1 'polypeptide(L)'
;MSEWKSFLKARIAQEQGEDEDALKTFDKLLRSNPTDPHLHASRSFALERLGRNDEAASSRIASVYSALGANLVGEADNPREWTKGLQGLAKGIEGFEKSGNLSATFVAW
;
A
#
# COMPACT_ATOMS: atom_id res chain seq x y z
N MET A 1 4.35 22.57 4.16
CA MET A 1 4.13 21.68 5.33
C MET A 1 5.09 20.52 5.15
N SER A 2 5.89 20.14 6.15
CA SER A 2 6.80 19.01 6.00
C SER A 2 6.02 17.70 5.90
N GLU A 3 6.33 16.84 4.92
CA GLU A 3 5.57 15.63 4.59
C GLU A 3 5.36 14.71 5.81
N TRP A 4 6.38 14.59 6.66
CA TRP A 4 6.31 13.81 7.90
C TRP A 4 5.26 14.32 8.90
N LYS A 5 5.01 15.64 8.98
CA LYS A 5 3.96 16.19 9.85
C LYS A 5 2.57 15.84 9.34
N SER A 6 2.40 15.89 8.02
CA SER A 6 1.15 15.50 7.37
C SER A 6 0.87 14.01 7.56
N PHE A 7 1.90 13.17 7.45
CA PHE A 7 1.80 11.74 7.75
C PHE A 7 1.35 11.48 9.20
N LEU A 8 2.01 12.10 10.19
CA LEU A 8 1.65 11.94 11.59
C LEU A 8 0.21 12.40 11.87
N LYS A 9 -0.20 13.54 11.30
CA LYS A 9 -1.57 14.03 11.45
C LYS A 9 -2.59 13.04 10.87
N ALA A 10 -2.33 12.49 9.68
CA ALA A 10 -3.21 11.49 9.06
C ALA A 10 -3.31 10.23 9.92
N ARG A 11 -2.18 9.77 10.48
CA ARG A 11 -2.16 8.60 11.37
C ARG A 11 -3.01 8.81 12.62
N ILE A 12 -2.95 10.01 13.22
CA ILE A 12 -3.77 10.39 14.38
C ILE A 12 -5.25 10.44 13.99
N ALA A 13 -5.60 11.07 12.86
CA ALA A 13 -6.98 11.14 12.36
C ALA A 13 -7.57 9.72 12.14
N GLN A 14 -6.76 8.81 11.62
CA GLN A 14 -7.12 7.41 11.47
C GLN A 14 -7.44 6.72 12.81
N GLU A 15 -6.62 6.95 13.84
CA GLU A 15 -6.91 6.44 15.20
C GLU A 15 -8.19 7.06 15.80
N GLN A 16 -8.56 8.25 15.37
CA GLN A 16 -9.80 8.94 15.80
C GLN A 16 -11.05 8.48 15.02
N GLY A 17 -10.91 7.61 14.02
CA GLY A 17 -12.04 7.17 13.18
C GLY A 17 -12.31 8.05 11.98
N GLU A 18 -11.49 9.09 11.76
CA GLU A 18 -11.58 9.99 10.61
C GLU A 18 -10.86 9.38 9.39
N ASP A 19 -11.21 8.14 9.06
CA ASP A 19 -10.52 7.32 8.05
C ASP A 19 -10.59 7.94 6.63
N GLU A 20 -11.69 8.63 6.30
CA GLU A 20 -11.86 9.40 5.06
C GLU A 20 -10.83 10.52 4.89
N ASP A 21 -10.57 11.30 5.95
CA ASP A 21 -9.66 12.44 5.90
C ASP A 21 -8.19 12.00 5.99
N ALA A 22 -7.94 10.93 6.75
CA ALA A 22 -6.67 10.24 6.74
C ALA A 22 -6.34 9.73 5.32
N LEU A 23 -7.30 9.06 4.66
CA LEU A 23 -7.16 8.53 3.30
C LEU A 23 -6.80 9.63 2.30
N LYS A 24 -7.51 10.77 2.29
CA LYS A 24 -7.19 11.92 1.42
C LYS A 24 -5.77 12.42 1.62
N THR A 25 -5.28 12.41 2.87
CA THR A 25 -3.94 12.84 3.19
C THR A 25 -2.89 11.84 2.69
N PHE A 26 -3.13 10.53 2.86
CA PHE A 26 -2.25 9.49 2.31
C PHE A 26 -2.20 9.53 0.79
N ASP A 27 -3.35 9.69 0.12
CA ASP A 27 -3.43 9.84 -1.34
C ASP A 27 -2.62 11.05 -1.82
N LYS A 28 -2.64 12.16 -1.08
CA LYS A 28 -1.84 13.34 -1.40
C LYS A 28 -0.34 13.08 -1.24
N LEU A 29 0.08 12.40 -0.17
CA LEU A 29 1.48 12.05 0.07
C LEU A 29 2.00 11.04 -0.96
N LEU A 30 1.16 10.11 -1.40
CA LEU A 30 1.50 9.16 -2.47
C LEU A 30 1.73 9.83 -3.83
N ARG A 31 1.16 11.02 -4.08
CA ARG A 31 1.45 11.77 -5.32
C ARG A 31 2.87 12.31 -5.37
N SER A 32 3.50 12.60 -4.22
CA SER A 32 4.91 13.00 -4.18
C SER A 32 5.84 11.81 -4.01
N ASN A 33 5.44 10.80 -3.25
CA ASN A 33 6.23 9.59 -2.97
C ASN A 33 5.44 8.31 -3.35
N PRO A 34 5.29 8.01 -4.65
CA PRO A 34 4.41 6.94 -5.13
C PRO A 34 4.86 5.52 -4.76
N THR A 35 6.14 5.34 -4.42
CA THR A 35 6.72 4.04 -4.07
C THR A 35 6.95 3.89 -2.56
N ASP A 36 6.39 4.76 -1.72
CA ASP A 36 6.56 4.65 -0.26
C ASP A 36 5.71 3.49 0.30
N PRO A 37 6.33 2.42 0.82
CA PRO A 37 5.59 1.28 1.31
C PRO A 37 4.76 1.60 2.57
N HIS A 38 5.17 2.57 3.39
CA HIS A 38 4.44 2.96 4.61
C HIS A 38 3.17 3.74 4.28
N LEU A 39 3.19 4.57 3.23
CA LEU A 39 2.00 5.28 2.77
C LEU A 39 0.98 4.31 2.19
N HIS A 40 1.41 3.34 1.39
CA HIS A 40 0.54 2.28 0.86
C HIS A 40 -0.08 1.41 1.96
N ALA A 41 0.69 1.06 2.98
CA ALA A 41 0.18 0.32 4.14
C ALA A 41 -0.85 1.12 4.94
N SER A 42 -0.59 2.41 5.18
CA SER A 42 -1.50 3.29 5.92
C SER A 42 -2.79 3.54 5.15
N ARG A 43 -2.69 3.72 3.83
CA ARG A 43 -3.83 3.79 2.90
C ARG A 43 -4.67 2.52 2.93
N SER A 44 -4.02 1.35 2.83
CA SER A 44 -4.71 0.05 2.94
C SER A 44 -5.51 -0.04 4.23
N PHE A 45 -4.92 0.32 5.38
CA PHE A 45 -5.60 0.24 6.66
C PHE A 45 -6.82 1.17 6.74
N ALA A 46 -6.74 2.38 6.18
CA ALA A 46 -7.88 3.32 6.14
C ALA A 46 -9.02 2.75 5.29
N LEU A 47 -8.69 2.17 4.13
CA LEU A 47 -9.67 1.57 3.23
C LEU A 47 -10.38 0.36 3.83
N GLU A 48 -9.68 -0.48 4.60
CA GLU A 48 -10.31 -1.61 5.33
C GLU A 48 -11.32 -1.12 6.35
N ARG A 49 -10.98 -0.08 7.11
CA ARG A 49 -11.87 0.52 8.11
C ARG A 49 -13.11 1.17 7.49
N LEU A 50 -12.99 1.64 6.24
CA LEU A 50 -14.09 2.16 5.43
C LEU A 50 -14.87 1.05 4.69
N GLY A 51 -14.50 -0.22 4.82
CA GLY A 51 -15.11 -1.34 4.09
C GLY A 51 -14.78 -1.40 2.60
N ARG A 52 -13.83 -0.59 2.12
CA ARG A 52 -13.35 -0.53 0.73
C ARG A 52 -12.27 -1.61 0.50
N ASN A 53 -12.69 -2.86 0.69
CA ASN A 53 -11.78 -4.01 0.76
C ASN A 53 -10.95 -4.23 -0.51
N ASP A 54 -11.50 -3.94 -1.69
CA ASP A 54 -10.79 -4.14 -2.96
C ASP A 54 -9.62 -3.16 -3.14
N GLU A 55 -9.87 -1.89 -2.81
CA GLU A 55 -8.83 -0.86 -2.87
C GLU A 55 -7.79 -1.05 -1.76
N ALA A 56 -8.21 -1.55 -0.60
CA ALA A 56 -7.29 -1.93 0.46
C ALA A 56 -6.34 -3.05 0.02
N ALA A 57 -6.86 -4.11 -0.59
CA ALA A 57 -6.05 -5.20 -1.11
C ALA A 57 -5.04 -4.70 -2.16
N SER A 58 -5.49 -3.82 -3.05
CA SER A 58 -4.62 -3.19 -4.06
C SER A 58 -3.50 -2.37 -3.41
N SER A 59 -3.81 -1.54 -2.41
CA SER A 59 -2.78 -0.78 -1.65
C SER A 59 -1.86 -1.67 -0.82
N ARG A 60 -2.32 -2.81 -0.32
CA ARG A 60 -1.46 -3.76 0.37
C ARG A 60 -0.45 -4.40 -0.57
N ILE A 61 -0.89 -4.81 -1.77
CA ILE A 61 -0.02 -5.33 -2.85
C ILE A 61 1.04 -4.27 -3.21
N ALA A 62 0.61 -3.01 -3.35
CA ALA A 62 1.48 -1.87 -3.62
C ALA A 62 2.62 -1.70 -2.60
N SER A 63 2.27 -1.78 -1.31
CA SER A 63 3.21 -1.66 -0.20
C SER A 63 4.27 -2.75 -0.24
N VAL A 64 3.84 -4.01 -0.40
CA VAL A 64 4.74 -5.17 -0.45
C VAL A 64 5.66 -5.11 -1.67
N TYR A 65 5.11 -4.81 -2.85
CA TYR A 65 5.91 -4.71 -4.07
C TYR A 65 7.00 -3.64 -3.97
N SER A 66 6.64 -2.45 -3.48
CA SER A 66 7.60 -1.35 -3.30
C SER A 66 8.69 -1.69 -2.28
N ALA A 67 8.33 -2.35 -1.18
CA ALA A 67 9.28 -2.81 -0.17
C ALA A 67 10.22 -3.90 -0.71
N LEU A 68 9.72 -4.81 -1.55
CA LEU A 68 10.55 -5.82 -2.21
C LEU A 68 11.53 -5.19 -3.20
N GLY A 69 11.10 -4.19 -3.98
CA GLY A 69 11.95 -3.45 -4.91
C GLY A 69 13.23 -2.90 -4.28
N ALA A 70 13.15 -2.38 -3.05
CA ALA A 70 14.30 -1.89 -2.30
C ALA A 70 15.28 -3.00 -1.86
N ASN A 71 14.81 -4.25 -1.74
CA ASN A 71 15.61 -5.40 -1.30
C ASN A 71 16.14 -6.26 -2.46
N LEU A 72 15.75 -5.96 -3.70
CA LEU A 72 16.19 -6.68 -4.90
C LEU A 72 17.59 -6.27 -5.39
N VAL A 73 18.23 -5.31 -4.73
CA VAL A 73 19.53 -4.76 -5.15
C VAL A 73 20.39 -4.40 -3.94
N GLY A 74 21.70 -4.68 -4.01
CA GLY A 74 22.68 -4.26 -3.00
C GLY A 74 22.92 -5.25 -1.86
N GLU A 75 23.43 -4.77 -0.71
CA GLU A 75 23.80 -5.62 0.45
C GLU A 75 22.60 -6.36 1.09
N ALA A 76 21.38 -5.94 0.78
CA ALA A 76 20.13 -6.58 1.19
C ALA A 76 19.62 -7.64 0.19
N ASP A 77 20.34 -7.91 -0.91
CA ASP A 77 19.96 -8.93 -1.89
C ASP A 77 19.99 -10.33 -1.27
N ASN A 78 18.79 -10.83 -0.96
CA ASN A 78 18.59 -12.18 -0.48
C ASN A 78 17.50 -12.87 -1.30
N PRO A 79 17.90 -13.68 -2.31
CA PRO A 79 16.99 -14.42 -3.19
C PRO A 79 15.90 -15.21 -2.47
N ARG A 80 16.19 -15.77 -1.29
CA ARG A 80 15.18 -16.55 -0.55
C ARG A 80 14.08 -15.66 0.02
N GLU A 81 14.44 -14.51 0.58
CA GLU A 81 13.49 -13.61 1.24
C GLU A 81 12.59 -12.92 0.23
N TRP A 82 13.14 -12.38 -0.87
CA TRP A 82 12.30 -11.73 -1.87
C TRP A 82 11.48 -12.75 -2.67
N THR A 83 11.97 -13.98 -2.91
CA THR A 83 11.16 -15.03 -3.55
C THR A 83 9.95 -15.40 -2.69
N LYS A 84 10.12 -15.52 -1.37
CA LYS A 84 9.00 -15.76 -0.44
C LYS A 84 7.99 -14.60 -0.45
N GLY A 85 8.46 -13.36 -0.49
CA GLY A 85 7.63 -12.17 -0.62
C GLY A 85 6.84 -12.14 -1.93
N LEU A 86 7.49 -12.43 -3.06
CA LEU A 86 6.85 -12.50 -4.38
C LEU A 86 5.83 -13.64 -4.48
N GLN A 87 6.09 -14.80 -3.86
CA GLN A 87 5.11 -15.89 -3.78
C GLN A 87 3.85 -15.48 -3.02
N GLY A 88 4.02 -14.76 -1.90
CA GLY A 88 2.90 -14.19 -1.15
C GLY A 88 2.10 -13.18 -1.99
N LEU A 89 2.81 -12.31 -2.72
CA LEU A 89 2.21 -11.32 -3.62
C LEU A 89 1.41 -11.98 -4.75
N ALA A 90 1.99 -12.98 -5.41
CA ALA A 90 1.34 -13.72 -6.50
C ALA A 90 0.04 -14.39 -6.02
N LYS A 91 0.06 -15.06 -4.87
CA LYS A 91 -1.14 -15.66 -4.27
C LYS A 91 -2.21 -14.62 -3.93
N GLY A 92 -1.80 -13.44 -3.45
CA GLY A 92 -2.69 -12.32 -3.16
C GLY A 92 -3.37 -11.78 -4.43
N ILE A 93 -2.60 -11.62 -5.51
CA ILE A 93 -3.11 -11.20 -6.82
C ILE A 93 -4.08 -12.24 -7.36
N GLU A 94 -3.73 -13.53 -7.39
CA GLU A 94 -4.61 -14.63 -7.84
C GLU A 94 -5.95 -14.68 -7.09
N GLY A 95 -5.94 -14.39 -5.79
CA GLY A 95 -7.16 -14.28 -4.99
C GLY A 95 -8.06 -13.12 -5.45
N PHE A 96 -7.44 -12.03 -5.90
CA PHE A 96 -8.11 -10.84 -6.41
C PHE A 96 -8.58 -10.99 -7.87
N GLU A 97 -7.87 -11.74 -8.71
CA GLU A 97 -8.32 -12.03 -10.08
C GLU A 97 -9.61 -12.85 -10.05
N LYS A 98 -9.69 -13.82 -9.14
CA LYS A 98 -10.87 -14.69 -8.96
C LYS A 98 -12.09 -13.93 -8.43
N SER A 99 -11.91 -12.79 -7.77
CA SER A 99 -13.02 -11.94 -7.36
C SER A 99 -13.53 -11.01 -8.48
N GLY A 100 -12.89 -11.01 -9.66
CA GLY A 100 -13.35 -10.28 -10.86
C GLY A 100 -13.01 -8.78 -10.89
N ASN A 101 -12.23 -8.28 -9.93
CA ASN A 101 -12.06 -6.83 -9.69
C ASN A 101 -10.75 -6.24 -10.23
N LEU A 102 -9.97 -6.99 -11.03
CA LEU A 102 -8.67 -6.56 -11.57
C LEU A 102 -8.71 -5.34 -12.52
N SER A 103 -9.86 -5.03 -13.14
CA SER A 103 -9.88 -4.17 -14.33
C SER A 103 -9.65 -2.67 -14.07
N ALA A 104 -9.72 -2.18 -12.83
CA ALA A 104 -9.62 -0.75 -12.54
C ALA A 104 -8.34 -0.33 -11.78
N THR A 105 -7.65 -1.25 -11.11
CA THR A 105 -6.65 -0.91 -10.09
C THR A 105 -5.20 -0.93 -10.56
N PHE A 106 -4.91 -1.49 -11.73
CA PHE A 106 -3.53 -1.60 -12.25
C PHE A 106 -3.12 -0.55 -13.29
N VAL A 107 -3.99 0.38 -13.69
CA VAL A 107 -3.70 1.36 -14.77
C VAL A 107 -2.75 2.50 -14.35
N ALA A 108 -2.17 2.47 -13.15
CA ALA A 108 -1.34 3.59 -12.66
C ALA A 108 -0.01 3.17 -11.99
N TRP A 109 0.58 2.05 -12.40
CA TRP A 109 1.97 1.69 -12.05
C TRP A 109 2.93 2.02 -13.18
#